data_AF-A0A8R7V812-F1
#
_entry.id   AF-A0A8R7V812-F1
#
_cell.length_a   1.000
_cell.length_b   1.000
_cell.length_c   1.000
_cell.angle_alpha   90.00
_cell.angle_beta   90.00
_cell.angle_gamma   90.00
#
_symmetry.space_group_name_H-M   'P 1'
#
loop_
_entity.id
_entity.type
_entity.pdbx_description
1 polymer ?
#
loop_
_entity_poly.entity_id
_entity_poly.type
_entity_poly.pdbx_seq_one_letter_code
_entity_poly.pdbx_strand_id
1 'polypeptide(L)'
;MWAGTWRVGGVLAVSRAFGDKLLKQYVVADPEIKEEVVDSSLEFLILASDGLWDVVTNEEAVAMVKPIVDSQEAAKKLLVEATRRGSADNITCVVVRFLDQQPPAAATNRSPAPVAPGK
;
A
#
# COMPACT_ATOMS: atom_id res chain seq x y z
N MET A 1 -21.73 -19.46 -10.84
CA MET A 1 -21.77 -18.49 -9.74
C MET A 1 -22.16 -19.24 -8.48
N TRP A 2 -21.28 -19.30 -7.48
CA TRP A 2 -21.59 -19.90 -6.17
C TRP A 2 -21.46 -18.79 -5.13
N ALA A 3 -22.53 -18.53 -4.38
CA ALA A 3 -22.60 -17.44 -3.40
C ALA A 3 -22.23 -16.04 -3.96
N GLY A 4 -22.55 -15.76 -5.23
CA GLY A 4 -22.31 -14.45 -5.86
C GLY A 4 -20.94 -14.27 -6.54
N THR A 5 -19.99 -15.19 -6.34
CA THR A 5 -18.63 -15.10 -6.91
C THR A 5 -18.44 -16.07 -8.08
N TRP A 6 -17.72 -15.61 -9.12
CA TRP A 6 -17.28 -16.47 -10.22
C TRP A 6 -16.03 -17.26 -9.81
N ARG A 7 -15.98 -18.55 -10.16
CA ARG A 7 -14.91 -19.46 -9.73
C ARG A 7 -14.40 -20.30 -10.89
N VAL A 8 -13.09 -20.38 -11.06
CA VAL A 8 -12.41 -21.28 -12.00
C VAL A 8 -12.69 -22.73 -11.61
N GLY A 9 -13.25 -23.50 -12.53
CA GLY A 9 -13.68 -24.88 -12.28
C GLY A 9 -14.73 -25.02 -11.18
N GLY A 10 -15.40 -23.93 -10.80
CA GLY A 10 -16.33 -23.90 -9.66
C GLY A 10 -15.65 -23.89 -8.28
N VAL A 11 -14.32 -23.85 -8.21
CA VAL A 11 -13.54 -24.01 -6.96
C VAL A 11 -12.84 -22.71 -6.55
N LEU A 12 -11.99 -22.15 -7.43
CA LEU A 12 -11.08 -21.06 -7.07
C LEU A 12 -11.62 -19.69 -7.51
N ALA A 13 -11.66 -18.70 -6.62
CA ALA A 13 -12.20 -17.37 -6.91
C ALA A 13 -11.20 -16.39 -7.57
N VAL A 14 -10.05 -16.89 -8.02
CA VAL A 14 -9.02 -16.12 -8.74
C VAL A 14 -8.55 -16.89 -9.98
N SER A 15 -8.05 -16.17 -10.97
CA SER A 15 -7.45 -16.75 -12.20
C SER A 15 -5.93 -16.88 -12.13
N ARG A 16 -5.31 -16.28 -11.11
CA ARG A 16 -3.86 -16.32 -10.89
C ARG A 16 -3.55 -16.67 -9.44
N ALA A 17 -2.69 -17.66 -9.23
CA ALA A 17 -2.25 -18.08 -7.90
C ALA A 17 -0.99 -18.95 -7.97
N PHE A 18 -0.18 -18.89 -6.92
CA PHE A 18 0.77 -19.95 -6.61
C PHE A 18 0.02 -21.18 -6.09
N GLY A 19 0.56 -22.39 -6.27
CA GLY A 19 -0.11 -23.62 -5.82
C GLY A 19 -1.24 -24.06 -6.77
N ASP A 20 -2.38 -24.51 -6.23
CA ASP A 20 -3.56 -24.96 -7.01
C ASP A 20 -3.23 -25.93 -8.16
N LYS A 21 -2.38 -26.92 -7.88
CA LYS A 21 -1.81 -27.84 -8.89
C LYS A 21 -2.87 -28.45 -9.82
N LEU A 22 -4.03 -28.83 -9.29
CA LEU A 22 -5.12 -29.47 -10.05
C LEU A 22 -5.79 -28.51 -11.05
N LEU A 23 -5.66 -27.19 -10.86
CA LEU A 23 -6.28 -26.16 -11.68
C LEU A 23 -5.28 -25.45 -12.61
N LYS A 24 -4.01 -25.90 -12.68
CA LYS A 24 -2.96 -25.22 -13.45
C LYS A 24 -3.18 -25.09 -14.95
N GLN A 25 -4.10 -25.86 -15.52
CA GLN A 25 -4.54 -25.69 -16.91
C GLN A 25 -5.36 -24.39 -17.13
N TYR A 26 -5.88 -23.79 -16.05
CA TYR A 26 -6.70 -22.57 -16.06
C TYR A 26 -6.13 -21.45 -15.17
N VAL A 27 -5.26 -21.78 -14.21
CA VAL A 27 -4.72 -20.87 -13.20
C VAL A 27 -3.21 -20.73 -13.37
N VAL A 28 -2.75 -19.53 -13.73
CA VAL A 28 -1.33 -19.23 -13.94
C VAL A 28 -0.70 -18.62 -12.69
N ALA A 29 0.62 -18.75 -12.54
CA ALA A 29 1.37 -18.10 -11.46
C ALA A 29 2.08 -16.82 -11.91
N ASP A 30 1.99 -16.48 -13.20
CA ASP A 30 2.67 -15.32 -13.77
C ASP A 30 2.02 -14.03 -13.25
N PRO A 31 2.80 -13.16 -12.60
CA PRO A 31 2.28 -11.90 -12.07
C PRO A 31 1.95 -10.92 -13.20
N GLU A 32 1.13 -9.93 -12.88
CA GLU A 32 1.10 -8.69 -13.65
C GLU A 32 2.15 -7.74 -13.08
N ILE A 33 3.00 -7.19 -13.95
CA ILE A 33 4.09 -6.29 -13.56
C ILE A 33 3.76 -4.91 -14.10
N LYS A 34 3.77 -3.93 -13.20
CA LYS A 34 3.58 -2.52 -13.52
C LYS A 34 4.71 -1.71 -12.89
N GLU A 35 5.30 -0.82 -13.67
CA GLU A 35 6.32 0.11 -13.23
C GLU A 35 5.73 1.51 -13.20
N GLU A 36 5.92 2.23 -12.10
CA GLU A 36 5.43 3.59 -11.92
C GLU A 36 6.55 4.43 -11.30
N VAL A 37 6.70 5.67 -11.78
CA VAL A 37 7.68 6.60 -11.24
C VAL A 37 7.12 7.20 -9.96
N VAL A 38 7.88 7.10 -8.87
CA VAL A 38 7.57 7.81 -7.62
C VAL A 38 8.04 9.25 -7.79
N ASP A 39 7.09 10.14 -8.08
CA ASP A 39 7.30 11.58 -8.11
C ASP A 39 6.49 12.28 -7.00
N SER A 40 6.54 13.61 -6.97
CA SER A 40 5.87 14.42 -5.95
C SER A 40 4.33 14.33 -5.97
N SER A 41 3.74 13.76 -7.01
CA SER A 41 2.29 13.50 -7.07
C SER A 41 1.89 12.22 -6.34
N LEU A 42 2.84 11.30 -6.11
CA LEU A 42 2.60 10.00 -5.50
C LEU A 42 2.89 10.05 -4.00
N GLU A 43 1.91 10.53 -3.22
CA GLU A 43 2.05 10.74 -1.77
C GLU A 43 2.21 9.42 -0.98
N PHE A 44 1.47 8.38 -1.36
CA PHE A 44 1.45 7.10 -0.68
C PHE A 44 0.89 5.97 -1.55
N LEU A 45 1.17 4.73 -1.16
CA LEU A 45 0.63 3.49 -1.75
C LEU A 45 -0.10 2.68 -0.67
N ILE A 46 -1.29 2.18 -1.00
CA ILE A 46 -2.06 1.25 -0.17
C ILE A 46 -2.06 -0.11 -0.86
N LEU A 47 -1.57 -1.14 -0.17
CA LEU A 47 -1.66 -2.53 -0.59
C LEU A 47 -2.53 -3.27 0.42
N ALA A 48 -3.55 -3.99 -0.03
CA ALA A 48 -4.42 -4.73 0.87
C ALA A 48 -5.05 -5.95 0.20
N SER A 49 -5.51 -6.91 1.02
CA SER A 49 -6.34 -8.03 0.57
C SER A 49 -7.75 -7.57 0.16
N ASP A 50 -8.45 -8.40 -0.58
CA ASP A 50 -9.87 -8.26 -0.94
C ASP A 50 -10.78 -8.03 0.27
N GLY A 51 -10.47 -8.62 1.42
CA GLY A 51 -11.18 -8.33 2.67
C GLY A 51 -11.30 -6.84 3.04
N LEU A 52 -10.37 -5.97 2.58
CA LEU A 52 -10.55 -4.50 2.67
C LEU A 52 -11.41 -3.97 1.52
N TRP A 53 -11.04 -4.29 0.29
CA TRP A 53 -11.61 -3.70 -0.93
C TRP A 53 -13.06 -4.11 -1.20
N ASP A 54 -13.51 -5.23 -0.64
CA ASP A 54 -14.90 -5.68 -0.71
C ASP A 54 -15.88 -4.74 0.01
N VAL A 55 -15.39 -3.95 0.98
CA VAL A 55 -16.23 -3.08 1.82
C VAL A 55 -15.79 -1.62 1.87
N VAL A 56 -14.62 -1.28 1.31
CA VAL A 56 -14.08 0.10 1.25
C VAL A 56 -13.67 0.42 -0.18
N THR A 57 -14.15 1.53 -0.75
CA THR A 57 -13.73 1.96 -2.09
C THR A 57 -12.34 2.61 -2.09
N ASN A 58 -11.72 2.70 -3.27
CA ASN A 58 -10.42 3.35 -3.42
C ASN A 58 -10.43 4.80 -2.91
N GLU A 59 -11.47 5.56 -3.24
CA GLU A 59 -11.62 6.97 -2.85
C GLU A 59 -11.78 7.11 -1.33
N GLU A 60 -12.55 6.23 -0.70
CA GLU A 60 -12.71 6.19 0.75
C GLU A 60 -11.39 5.85 1.45
N ALA A 61 -10.66 4.85 0.93
CA ALA A 61 -9.36 4.47 1.47
C ALA A 61 -8.36 5.62 1.41
N VAL A 62 -8.28 6.30 0.27
CA VAL A 62 -7.45 7.51 0.09
C VAL A 62 -7.87 8.61 1.07
N ALA A 63 -9.17 8.91 1.18
CA ALA A 63 -9.67 9.94 2.09
C ALA A 63 -9.37 9.62 3.57
N MET A 64 -9.39 8.34 3.96
CA MET A 64 -9.08 7.91 5.32
C MET A 64 -7.59 8.01 5.66
N VAL A 65 -6.72 7.64 4.71
CA VAL A 65 -5.26 7.61 4.87
C VAL A 65 -4.63 8.99 4.75
N LYS A 66 -5.08 9.81 3.78
CA LYS A 66 -4.49 11.12 3.47
C LYS A 66 -4.21 12.01 4.70
N PRO A 67 -5.14 12.18 5.68
CA PRO A 67 -4.89 13.02 6.85
C PRO A 67 -3.95 12.43 7.92
N ILE A 68 -3.50 11.17 7.80
CA ILE A 68 -2.76 10.46 8.84
C ILE A 68 -1.31 10.26 8.42
N VAL A 69 -0.39 11.03 9.01
CA VAL A 69 1.05 10.98 8.67
C VAL A 69 1.68 9.64 9.03
N ASP A 70 1.30 9.02 10.14
CA ASP A 70 1.85 7.72 10.54
C ASP A 70 1.24 6.57 9.71
N SER A 71 2.08 5.85 8.98
CA SER A 71 1.65 4.76 8.09
C SER A 71 0.98 3.60 8.84
N GLN A 72 1.44 3.31 10.06
CA GLN A 72 0.88 2.20 10.83
C GLN A 72 -0.51 2.55 11.35
N GLU A 73 -0.71 3.77 11.84
CA GLU A 73 -2.02 4.28 12.24
C GLU A 73 -2.98 4.40 11.05
N ALA A 74 -2.48 4.81 9.88
CA ALA A 74 -3.28 4.83 8.66
C ALA A 74 -3.77 3.44 8.25
N ALA A 75 -2.88 2.43 8.30
CA ALA A 75 -3.23 1.04 8.04
C ALA A 75 -4.23 0.49 9.08
N LYS A 76 -4.02 0.78 10.37
CA LYS A 76 -4.97 0.38 11.45
C LYS A 76 -6.34 0.98 11.23
N LYS A 77 -6.44 2.24 10.80
CA LYS A 77 -7.72 2.89 10.52
C LYS A 77 -8.49 2.15 9.42
N LEU A 78 -7.81 1.74 8.35
CA LEU A 78 -8.44 0.94 7.28
C LEU A 78 -8.92 -0.42 7.79
N LEU A 79 -8.11 -1.11 8.61
CA LEU A 79 -8.51 -2.37 9.24
C LEU A 79 -9.77 -2.22 10.11
N VAL A 80 -9.80 -1.19 10.97
CA VAL A 80 -10.93 -0.90 11.85
C VAL A 80 -12.17 -0.59 11.03
N GLU A 81 -12.05 0.21 9.97
CA GLU A 81 -13.19 0.56 9.12
C GLU A 81 -13.75 -0.66 8.38
N ALA A 82 -12.90 -1.49 7.78
CA ALA A 82 -13.33 -2.73 7.12
C ALA A 82 -14.02 -3.69 8.09
N THR A 83 -13.48 -3.83 9.30
CA THR A 83 -14.08 -4.64 10.37
C THR A 83 -15.44 -4.07 10.79
N ARG A 84 -15.54 -2.76 10.96
CA ARG A 84 -16.79 -2.07 11.35
C ARG A 84 -17.88 -2.23 10.30
N ARG A 85 -17.50 -2.29 9.01
CA ARG A 85 -18.41 -2.53 7.89
C ARG A 85 -18.80 -4.01 7.72
N GLY A 86 -18.25 -4.89 8.55
CA GLY A 86 -18.64 -6.30 8.58
C GLY A 86 -17.97 -7.14 7.48
N SER A 87 -16.73 -6.80 7.10
CA SER A 87 -15.94 -7.67 6.23
C SER A 87 -15.90 -9.10 6.80
N ALA A 88 -16.19 -10.08 5.95
CA ALA A 88 -16.26 -11.49 6.31
C ALA A 88 -14.98 -12.26 5.93
N ASP A 89 -13.94 -11.56 5.48
CA ASP A 89 -12.66 -12.15 5.07
C ASP A 89 -11.50 -11.67 5.95
N ASN A 90 -10.32 -12.26 5.77
CA ASN A 90 -9.09 -11.79 6.37
C ASN A 90 -8.69 -10.44 5.79
N ILE A 91 -8.46 -9.47 6.67
CA ILE A 91 -8.06 -8.11 6.29
C ILE A 91 -6.57 -7.94 6.57
N THR A 92 -5.79 -7.74 5.52
CA THR A 92 -4.38 -7.35 5.61
C THR A 92 -4.19 -6.05 4.84
N CYS A 93 -3.48 -5.08 5.42
CA CYS A 93 -3.21 -3.79 4.78
C CYS A 93 -1.79 -3.32 5.09
N VAL A 94 -1.12 -2.76 4.08
CA VAL A 94 0.18 -2.11 4.14
C VAL A 94 0.05 -0.72 3.54
N VAL A 95 0.51 0.29 4.27
CA VAL A 95 0.56 1.68 3.79
C VAL A 95 2.02 2.09 3.69
N VAL A 96 2.43 2.53 2.51
CA VAL A 96 3.78 3.07 2.25
C VAL A 96 3.63 4.55 1.94
N ARG A 97 4.37 5.41 2.64
CA ARG A 97 4.41 6.85 2.36
C ARG A 97 5.73 7.19 1.68
N PHE A 98 5.64 7.93 0.59
CA PHE A 98 6.82 8.42 -0.12
C PHE A 98 7.11 9.83 0.38
N LEU A 99 8.30 10.05 0.92
CA LEU A 99 8.68 11.31 1.52
C LEU A 99 9.18 12.26 0.44
N ASP A 100 8.39 13.29 0.14
CA ASP A 100 8.88 14.50 -0.50
C ASP A 100 8.70 15.67 0.48
N GLN A 101 9.50 15.72 1.54
CA GLN A 101 9.91 16.93 2.27
C GLN A 101 10.97 16.52 3.33
N GLN A 102 12.18 16.19 2.90
CA GLN A 102 13.31 16.46 3.80
C GLN A 102 13.46 17.99 3.79
N PRO A 103 13.31 18.71 4.92
CA PRO A 103 13.63 20.13 4.93
C PRO A 103 15.07 20.28 4.42
N PRO A 104 15.38 21.28 3.56
CA PRO A 104 16.72 21.46 3.02
C PRO A 104 17.68 21.45 4.21
N ALA A 105 18.66 20.53 4.17
CA ALA A 105 19.64 20.37 5.23
C ALA A 105 20.11 21.76 5.65
N ALA A 106 19.85 22.13 6.90
CA ALA A 106 20.14 23.46 7.41
C ALA A 106 21.53 23.88 6.92
N ALA A 107 21.57 24.94 6.10
CA ALA A 107 22.81 25.50 5.61
C ALA A 107 23.65 25.84 6.84
N THR A 108 24.59 24.96 7.19
CA THR A 108 25.55 25.22 8.23
C THR A 108 26.47 26.28 7.68
N ASN A 109 26.11 27.54 7.95
CA ASN A 109 26.97 28.68 7.71
C ASN A 109 28.15 28.54 8.69
N ARG A 110 29.10 27.67 8.36
CA ARG A 110 30.39 27.60 9.05
C ARG A 110 31.18 28.81 8.56
N SER A 111 31.11 29.90 9.33
CA SER A 111 32.06 31.00 9.20
C SER A 111 33.47 30.41 9.25
N PRO A 112 34.40 30.82 8.37
CA PRO A 112 35.78 30.37 8.45
C PRO A 112 36.38 30.85 9.77
N ALA A 113 37.01 29.93 10.51
CA ALA A 113 37.71 30.25 11.75
C ALA A 113 38.85 31.27 11.47
N PRO A 114 39.10 32.23 12.38
CA PRO A 114 40.18 33.19 12.19
C PRO A 114 41.55 32.47 12.26
N VAL A 115 42.36 32.65 11.22
CA VAL A 115 43.75 32.20 11.19
C VAL A 115 44.55 33.04 12.20
N ALA A 116 45.13 32.39 13.21
CA ALA A 116 46.02 33.02 14.16
C ALA A 116 47.34 33.46 13.49
N PRO A 117 47.96 34.58 13.91
CA PRO A 117 49.19 35.05 13.30
C PRO A 117 50.37 34.17 13.72
N GLY A 118 51.14 33.74 12.71
CA GLY A 118 52.34 32.92 12.87
C GLY A 118 53.47 33.66 13.60
N LYS A 119 54.30 32.87 14.27
CA LYS A 119 55.57 33.28 14.87
C LYS A 119 56.65 33.47 13.82
#